data_AF-A0A6G0QWW0-F1
#
_entry.id   AF-A0A6G0QWW0-F1
#
_cell.length_a   1.000
_cell.length_b   1.000
_cell.length_c   1.000
_cell.angle_alpha   90.00
_cell.angle_beta   90.00
_cell.angle_gamma   90.00
#
_symmetry.space_group_name_H-M   'P 1'
#
loop_
_entity.id
_entity.type
_entity.pdbx_description
1 polymer ?
#
loop_
_entity_poly.entity_id
_entity_poly.type
_entity_poly.pdbx_seq_one_letter_code
_entity_poly.pdbx_strand_id
1 'polypeptide(L)'
;MAPRTVRSQSAAPLTSIALTHAVSNAVKVLPLFHSAGVTVEKATDFWEAFEDTTRGLPDRSRLLVFRQKIKGSEAERWWNNSSIKTFETLKIRFHNHFLSRTADELWERLHSTKRARGESIEEWGDRVSDLCDSLDHLLRRSSPLAPAR
;
A
#
# COMPACT_ATOMS: atom_id res chain seq x y z
N MET A 1 2.13 -38.55 27.81
CA MET A 1 1.74 -37.20 27.34
C MET A 1 2.26 -37.06 25.92
N ALA A 2 1.42 -37.27 24.91
CA ALA A 2 1.83 -37.25 23.49
C ALA A 2 1.62 -35.84 22.89
N PRO A 3 2.51 -35.35 22.03
CA PRO A 3 2.38 -34.00 21.48
C PRO A 3 1.26 -33.97 20.45
N ARG A 4 0.34 -33.00 20.59
CA ARG A 4 -0.69 -32.72 19.58
C ARG A 4 0.00 -32.02 18.41
N THR A 5 0.16 -32.72 17.29
CA THR A 5 0.56 -32.12 16.02
C THR A 5 -0.52 -31.13 15.59
N VAL A 6 -0.20 -29.83 15.63
CA VAL A 6 -1.03 -28.79 15.02
C VAL A 6 -0.91 -28.95 13.51
N ARG A 7 -1.94 -29.56 12.91
CA ARG A 7 -2.10 -29.64 11.46
C ARG A 7 -2.26 -28.22 10.93
N SER A 8 -1.23 -27.68 10.28
CA SER A 8 -1.36 -26.51 9.41
C SER A 8 -2.51 -26.77 8.46
N GLN A 9 -3.59 -26.01 8.61
CA GLN A 9 -4.70 -26.05 7.68
C GLN A 9 -4.19 -25.43 6.37
N SER A 10 -3.71 -26.30 5.47
CA SER A 10 -3.55 -25.95 4.07
C SER A 10 -4.93 -25.53 3.58
N ALA A 11 -5.12 -24.22 3.35
CA ALA A 11 -6.33 -23.70 2.74
C ALA A 11 -6.56 -24.46 1.43
N ALA A 12 -7.66 -25.22 1.37
CA ALA A 12 -8.00 -25.96 0.17
C ALA A 12 -8.19 -24.96 -1.00
N PRO A 13 -7.78 -25.30 -2.23
CA PRO A 13 -8.00 -24.44 -3.38
C PRO A 13 -9.50 -24.11 -3.50
N LEU A 14 -9.85 -22.83 -3.56
CA LEU A 14 -11.21 -22.41 -3.81
C LEU A 14 -11.69 -23.01 -5.14
N THR A 15 -12.88 -23.59 -5.14
CA THR A 15 -13.53 -24.01 -6.40
C THR A 15 -13.76 -22.77 -7.28
N SER A 16 -13.76 -22.96 -8.61
CA SER A 16 -13.92 -21.85 -9.57
C SER A 16 -15.15 -20.97 -9.28
N ILE A 17 -16.27 -21.59 -8.89
CA ILE A 17 -17.52 -20.89 -8.52
C ILE A 17 -17.34 -20.09 -7.22
N ALA A 18 -16.74 -20.68 -6.19
CA ALA A 18 -16.48 -19.99 -4.93
C ALA A 18 -15.53 -18.80 -5.12
N LEU A 19 -14.53 -18.94 -5.99
CA LEU A 19 -13.61 -17.86 -6.35
C LEU A 19 -14.32 -16.70 -7.05
N THR A 20 -15.17 -16.97 -8.05
CA THR A 20 -15.94 -15.93 -8.74
C THR A 20 -16.87 -15.19 -7.78
N HIS A 21 -17.54 -15.91 -6.87
CA HIS A 21 -18.37 -15.29 -5.82
C HIS A 21 -17.55 -14.41 -4.88
N ALA A 22 -16.37 -14.89 -4.43
CA ALA A 22 -15.50 -14.13 -3.54
C ALA A 22 -14.98 -12.85 -4.22
N VAL A 23 -14.59 -12.92 -5.49
CA VAL A 23 -14.19 -11.75 -6.29
C VAL A 23 -15.33 -10.77 -6.46
N SER A 24 -16.54 -11.26 -6.81
CA SER A 24 -17.72 -10.40 -6.95
C SER A 24 -18.06 -9.70 -5.63
N ASN A 25 -17.99 -10.42 -4.51
CA ASN A 25 -18.23 -9.85 -3.19
C ASN A 25 -17.18 -8.78 -2.83
N ALA A 26 -15.89 -9.06 -3.06
CA ALA A 26 -14.82 -8.10 -2.84
C ALA A 26 -15.02 -6.81 -3.66
N VAL A 27 -15.43 -6.94 -4.93
CA VAL A 27 -15.79 -5.79 -5.78
C VAL A 27 -17.06 -5.09 -5.28
N LYS A 28 -17.98 -5.74 -4.59
CA LYS A 28 -19.15 -5.02 -4.05
C LYS A 28 -18.81 -4.22 -2.80
N VAL A 29 -18.02 -4.80 -1.90
CA VAL A 29 -17.74 -4.23 -0.57
C VAL A 29 -16.67 -3.13 -0.61
N LEU A 30 -15.63 -3.31 -1.42
CA LEU A 30 -14.50 -2.38 -1.45
C LEU A 30 -14.92 -1.00 -2.01
N PRO A 31 -14.62 0.13 -1.35
CA PRO A 31 -14.84 1.46 -1.92
C PRO A 31 -14.10 1.68 -3.26
N LEU A 32 -14.62 2.62 -4.06
CA LEU A 32 -13.92 3.08 -5.26
C LEU A 32 -12.75 4.00 -4.88
N PHE A 33 -11.63 3.85 -5.56
CA PHE A 33 -10.51 4.77 -5.49
C PHE A 33 -10.61 5.77 -6.64
N HIS A 34 -10.85 7.04 -6.33
CA HIS A 34 -10.92 8.10 -7.34
C HIS A 34 -9.67 8.97 -7.25
N SER A 35 -8.92 9.07 -8.36
CA SER A 35 -7.62 9.78 -8.35
C SER A 35 -7.73 11.30 -8.24
N ALA A 36 -8.84 11.91 -8.69
CA ALA A 36 -8.98 13.36 -8.61
C ALA A 36 -9.09 13.84 -7.16
N GLY A 37 -8.14 14.69 -6.74
CA GLY A 37 -8.11 15.25 -5.39
C GLY A 37 -7.84 14.21 -4.30
N VAL A 38 -7.21 13.07 -4.64
CA VAL A 38 -6.87 12.04 -3.67
C VAL A 38 -5.78 12.55 -2.72
N THR A 39 -6.02 12.41 -1.42
CA THR A 39 -5.03 12.70 -0.37
C THR A 39 -4.35 11.40 0.05
N VAL A 40 -3.20 11.50 0.72
CA VAL A 40 -2.45 10.34 1.19
C VAL A 40 -3.29 9.50 2.16
N GLU A 41 -4.10 10.14 3.00
CA GLU A 41 -4.99 9.48 3.96
C GLU A 41 -6.04 8.64 3.21
N LYS A 42 -6.72 9.22 2.22
CA LYS A 42 -7.72 8.49 1.41
C LYS A 42 -7.11 7.34 0.62
N ALA A 43 -5.87 7.51 0.14
CA ALA A 43 -5.16 6.44 -0.54
C ALA A 43 -4.73 5.33 0.42
N THR A 44 -4.37 5.68 1.65
CA THR A 44 -4.03 4.73 2.72
C THR A 44 -5.27 3.94 3.14
N ASP A 45 -6.37 4.62 3.46
CA ASP A 45 -7.66 4.00 3.81
C ASP A 45 -8.14 3.02 2.73
N PHE A 46 -8.03 3.44 1.46
CA PHE A 46 -8.38 2.56 0.34
C PHE A 46 -7.45 1.34 0.26
N TRP A 47 -6.14 1.53 0.41
CA TRP A 47 -5.17 0.44 0.32
C TRP A 47 -5.38 -0.60 1.44
N GLU A 48 -5.60 -0.14 2.68
CA GLU A 48 -5.90 -1.01 3.82
C GLU A 48 -7.21 -1.78 3.61
N ALA A 49 -8.29 -1.08 3.22
CA ALA A 49 -9.56 -1.71 2.90
C ALA A 49 -9.43 -2.75 1.78
N PHE A 50 -8.59 -2.47 0.77
CA PHE A 50 -8.30 -3.40 -0.32
C PHE A 50 -7.52 -4.63 0.16
N GLU A 51 -6.47 -4.46 0.97
CA GLU A 51 -5.70 -5.58 1.51
C GLU A 51 -6.58 -6.50 2.37
N ASP A 52 -7.45 -5.92 3.21
CA ASP A 52 -8.36 -6.68 4.06
C ASP A 52 -9.46 -7.39 3.26
N THR A 53 -10.12 -6.68 2.36
CA THR A 53 -11.25 -7.23 1.58
C THR A 53 -10.80 -8.34 0.63
N THR A 54 -9.53 -8.29 0.18
CA THR A 54 -8.98 -9.27 -0.77
C THR A 54 -8.08 -10.32 -0.13
N ARG A 55 -8.02 -10.35 1.21
CA ARG A 55 -7.21 -11.31 1.96
C ARG A 55 -7.64 -12.74 1.63
N GLY A 56 -6.68 -13.60 1.29
CA GLY A 56 -6.93 -14.99 0.91
C GLY A 56 -7.38 -15.20 -0.54
N LEU A 57 -7.55 -14.13 -1.34
CA LEU A 57 -7.73 -14.27 -2.78
C LEU A 57 -6.38 -14.51 -3.47
N PRO A 58 -6.34 -15.30 -4.55
CA PRO A 58 -5.16 -15.43 -5.40
C PRO A 58 -4.76 -14.06 -5.98
N ASP A 59 -3.45 -13.82 -6.13
CA ASP A 59 -2.90 -12.54 -6.63
C ASP A 59 -3.57 -12.04 -7.91
N ARG A 60 -3.80 -12.94 -8.87
CA ARG A 60 -4.47 -12.60 -10.13
C ARG A 60 -5.87 -12.03 -9.90
N SER A 61 -6.62 -12.59 -8.95
CA SER A 61 -7.94 -12.09 -8.57
C SER A 61 -7.85 -10.74 -7.86
N ARG A 62 -6.85 -10.54 -7.00
CA ARG A 62 -6.61 -9.25 -6.33
C ARG A 62 -6.34 -8.12 -7.34
N LEU A 63 -5.54 -8.40 -8.38
CA LEU A 63 -5.29 -7.45 -9.48
C LEU A 63 -6.57 -7.08 -10.24
N LEU A 64 -7.45 -8.07 -10.50
CA LEU A 64 -8.72 -7.83 -11.18
C LEU A 64 -9.68 -6.97 -10.34
N VAL A 65 -9.76 -7.24 -9.03
CA VAL A 65 -10.54 -6.42 -8.10
C VAL A 65 -10.01 -5.00 -8.09
N PHE A 66 -8.69 -4.83 -7.97
CA PHE A 66 -8.05 -3.53 -7.94
C PHE A 66 -8.33 -2.71 -9.21
N ARG A 67 -8.18 -3.32 -10.40
CA ARG A 67 -8.44 -2.65 -11.68
C ARG A 67 -9.88 -2.16 -11.81
N GLN A 68 -10.84 -2.89 -11.24
CA GLN A 68 -12.25 -2.48 -11.23
C GLN A 68 -12.51 -1.31 -10.27
N LYS A 69 -11.68 -1.16 -9.24
CA LYS A 69 -11.87 -0.17 -8.17
C LYS A 69 -11.16 1.16 -8.37
N ILE A 70 -10.10 1.19 -9.17
CA ILE A 70 -9.48 2.45 -9.55
C ILE A 70 -10.27 3.18 -10.64
N LYS A 71 -10.45 4.49 -10.44
CA LYS A 71 -11.17 5.40 -11.33
C LYS A 71 -10.48 6.77 -11.35
N GLY A 72 -10.73 7.52 -12.43
CA GLY A 72 -10.13 8.83 -12.65
C GLY A 72 -8.98 8.76 -13.66
N SER A 73 -8.80 9.85 -14.41
CA SER A 73 -7.88 9.92 -15.54
C SER A 73 -6.43 9.62 -15.16
N GLU A 74 -5.99 10.11 -14.00
CA GLU A 74 -4.63 9.88 -13.49
C GLU A 74 -4.41 8.42 -13.09
N ALA A 75 -5.32 7.81 -12.32
CA ALA A 75 -5.19 6.40 -11.94
C ALA A 75 -5.30 5.45 -13.13
N GLU A 76 -6.17 5.74 -14.09
CA GLU A 76 -6.27 4.93 -15.30
C GLU A 76 -5.03 5.06 -16.18
N ARG A 77 -4.50 6.27 -16.37
CA ARG A 77 -3.24 6.50 -17.09
C ARG A 77 -2.07 5.80 -16.40
N TRP A 78 -1.95 5.94 -15.08
CA TRP A 78 -0.92 5.28 -14.29
C TRP A 78 -0.99 3.76 -14.43
N TRP A 79 -2.19 3.17 -14.29
CA TRP A 79 -2.36 1.72 -14.42
C TRP A 79 -1.91 1.20 -15.79
N ASN A 80 -2.34 1.87 -16.85
CA ASN A 80 -2.01 1.47 -18.22
C ASN A 80 -0.50 1.55 -18.52
N ASN A 81 0.21 2.49 -17.88
CA ASN A 81 1.64 2.70 -18.10
C ASN A 81 2.55 1.88 -17.17
N SER A 82 2.03 1.33 -16.07
CA SER A 82 2.86 0.76 -14.99
C SER A 82 3.25 -0.72 -15.16
N SER A 83 2.77 -1.40 -16.21
CA SER A 83 3.07 -2.83 -16.50
C SER A 83 2.97 -3.76 -15.27
N ILE A 84 1.85 -3.66 -14.55
CA ILE A 84 1.63 -4.38 -13.29
C ILE A 84 1.20 -5.82 -13.58
N LYS A 85 2.09 -6.79 -13.32
CA LYS A 85 1.85 -8.23 -13.59
C LYS A 85 1.67 -9.08 -12.33
N THR A 86 2.15 -8.60 -11.18
CA THR A 86 2.08 -9.30 -9.88
C THR A 86 1.49 -8.40 -8.81
N PHE A 87 0.95 -9.02 -7.76
CA PHE A 87 0.42 -8.27 -6.61
C PHE A 87 1.52 -7.48 -5.89
N GLU A 88 2.72 -8.04 -5.80
CA GLU A 88 3.89 -7.35 -5.24
C GLU A 88 4.24 -6.09 -6.05
N THR A 89 4.27 -6.18 -7.38
CA THR A 89 4.52 -5.02 -8.25
C THR A 89 3.43 -3.96 -8.06
N LEU A 90 2.17 -4.38 -7.91
CA LEU A 90 1.06 -3.47 -7.61
C LEU A 90 1.32 -2.71 -6.31
N LYS A 91 1.64 -3.43 -5.23
CA LYS A 91 1.90 -2.84 -3.91
C LYS A 91 2.98 -1.76 -4.00
N ILE A 92 4.14 -2.09 -4.57
CA ILE A 92 5.27 -1.17 -4.72
C ILE A 92 4.86 0.06 -5.53
N ARG A 93 4.27 -0.13 -6.70
CA ARG A 93 3.92 0.97 -7.61
C ARG A 93 2.81 1.87 -7.06
N PHE A 94 1.81 1.28 -6.39
CA PHE A 94 0.72 2.05 -5.79
C PHE A 94 1.23 2.90 -4.64
N HIS A 95 2.10 2.33 -3.80
CA HIS A 95 2.76 3.10 -2.74
C HIS A 95 3.54 4.25 -3.35
N ASN A 96 4.44 3.98 -4.30
CA ASN A 96 5.28 5.01 -4.89
C ASN A 96 4.51 6.14 -5.60
N HIS A 97 3.30 5.89 -6.10
CA HIS A 97 2.56 6.88 -6.87
C HIS A 97 1.49 7.63 -6.06
N PHE A 98 0.74 6.91 -5.22
CA PHE A 98 -0.41 7.48 -4.50
C PHE A 98 -0.17 7.65 -3.00
N LEU A 99 0.78 6.93 -2.41
CA LEU A 99 1.12 7.03 -0.99
C LEU A 99 2.41 7.84 -0.78
N SER A 100 3.38 7.70 -1.69
CA SER A 100 4.69 8.36 -1.64
C SER A 100 4.67 9.80 -2.15
N ARG A 101 3.50 10.46 -2.19
CA ARG A 101 3.47 11.91 -1.98
C ARG A 101 4.23 12.29 -0.70
N THR A 102 4.26 11.41 0.30
CA THR A 102 5.12 11.55 1.48
C THR A 102 6.62 11.55 1.18
N ALA A 103 7.17 10.86 0.18
CA ALA A 103 8.63 10.92 -0.02
C ALA A 103 9.07 12.29 -0.54
N ASP A 104 8.37 12.81 -1.56
CA ASP A 104 8.63 14.15 -2.09
C ASP A 104 8.16 15.24 -1.12
N GLU A 105 7.03 15.08 -0.42
CA GLU A 105 6.59 16.03 0.61
C GLU A 105 7.44 15.97 1.88
N LEU A 106 7.93 14.80 2.31
CA LEU A 106 8.91 14.69 3.40
C LEU A 106 10.24 15.27 2.97
N TRP A 107 10.64 15.07 1.72
CA TRP A 107 11.82 15.71 1.15
C TRP A 107 11.68 17.23 1.13
N GLU A 108 10.55 17.76 0.66
CA GLU A 108 10.26 19.20 0.67
C GLU A 108 10.11 19.75 2.10
N ARG A 109 9.48 19.00 3.03
CA ARG A 109 9.41 19.37 4.45
C ARG A 109 10.78 19.36 5.10
N LEU A 110 11.62 18.37 4.82
CA LEU A 110 12.99 18.30 5.30
C LEU A 110 13.81 19.48 4.77
N HIS A 111 13.72 19.74 3.46
CA HIS A 111 14.41 20.84 2.79
C HIS A 111 13.95 22.22 3.27
N SER A 112 12.67 22.38 3.60
CA SER A 112 12.10 23.63 4.14
C SER A 112 12.17 23.73 5.67
N THR A 113 12.60 22.68 6.37
CA THR A 113 12.68 22.67 7.84
C THR A 113 13.78 23.62 8.31
N LYS A 114 13.36 24.72 8.93
CA LYS A 114 14.23 25.67 9.61
C LYS A 114 13.96 25.62 11.11
N ARG A 115 15.01 25.77 11.90
CA ARG A 115 14.89 25.91 13.36
C ARG A 115 14.06 27.13 13.69
N ALA A 116 13.03 26.94 14.51
CA ALA A 116 12.16 28.03 14.94
C ALA A 116 12.86 28.92 15.98
N ARG A 117 12.45 30.19 16.06
CA ARG A 117 12.98 31.12 17.06
C ARG A 117 12.51 30.68 18.45
N GLY A 118 13.45 30.32 19.31
CA GLY A 118 13.17 29.80 20.66
C GLY A 118 13.15 28.28 20.78
N GLU A 119 13.29 27.55 19.68
CA GLU A 119 13.45 26.09 19.67
C GLU A 119 14.89 25.71 20.04
N SER A 120 15.03 24.68 20.89
CA SER A 120 16.33 24.13 21.27
C SER A 120 16.99 23.41 20.09
N ILE A 121 18.32 23.21 20.15
CA ILE A 121 19.02 22.50 19.08
C ILE A 121 18.67 21.01 19.08
N GLU A 122 18.42 20.45 20.26
CA GLU A 122 18.00 19.08 20.49
C GLU A 122 16.60 18.84 19.92
N GLU A 123 15.61 19.68 20.25
CA GLU A 123 14.24 19.56 19.75
C GLU A 123 14.16 19.67 18.21
N TRP A 124 14.95 20.58 17.64
CA TRP A 124 15.06 20.70 16.20
C TRP A 124 15.74 19.47 15.58
N GLY A 125 16.79 18.95 16.23
CA GLY A 125 17.52 17.76 15.80
C GLY A 125 16.66 16.50 15.83
N ASP A 126 15.81 16.33 16.84
CA ASP A 126 14.85 15.23 16.95
C ASP A 126 13.84 15.29 15.80
N ARG A 127 13.26 16.48 15.52
CA ARG A 127 12.34 16.66 14.39
C ARG A 127 12.99 16.35 13.03
N VAL A 128 14.24 16.72 12.83
CA VAL A 128 14.98 16.42 11.60
C VAL A 128 15.28 14.92 11.52
N SER A 129 15.66 14.28 12.63
CA SER A 129 15.87 12.82 12.69
C SER A 129 14.59 12.05 12.36
N ASP A 130 13.46 12.43 12.94
CA ASP A 130 12.17 11.80 12.67
C ASP A 130 11.78 11.86 11.19
N LEU A 131 12.05 12.99 10.53
CA LEU A 131 11.83 13.16 9.09
C LEU A 131 12.78 12.27 8.27
N CYS A 132 14.05 12.18 8.65
CA CYS A 132 15.05 11.32 8.02
C CYS A 132 14.73 9.83 8.18
N ASP A 133 14.33 9.40 9.38
CA ASP A 133 13.96 8.01 9.68
C ASP A 133 12.69 7.61 8.92
N SER A 134 11.72 8.53 8.83
CA SER A 134 10.52 8.33 8.01
C SER A 134 10.87 8.17 6.53
N LEU A 135 11.83 8.96 6.02
CA LEU A 135 12.29 8.88 4.64
C LEU A 135 13.08 7.57 4.38
N ASP A 136 14.01 7.19 5.27
CA ASP A 136 14.78 5.94 5.16
C ASP A 136 13.87 4.71 5.21
N HIS A 137 12.87 4.72 6.10
CA HIS A 137 11.89 3.65 6.20
C HIS A 137 11.11 3.49 4.89
N LEU A 138 10.64 4.59 4.29
CA LEU A 138 9.93 4.57 3.01
C LEU A 138 10.83 4.10 1.87
N LEU A 139 12.07 4.60 1.79
CA LEU A 139 13.04 4.20 0.78
C LEU A 139 13.41 2.72 0.89
N ARG A 140 13.61 2.20 2.10
CA ARG A 140 13.84 0.77 2.35
C ARG A 140 12.63 -0.09 2.00
N ARG A 141 11.41 0.37 2.30
CA ARG A 141 10.17 -0.36 1.98
C ARG A 141 9.87 -0.38 0.49
N SER A 142 10.38 0.60 -0.26
CA SER A 142 10.30 0.67 -1.73
C SER A 142 11.38 -0.16 -2.45
N SER A 143 12.37 -0.68 -1.73
CA SER A 143 13.46 -1.47 -2.29
C SER A 143 13.04 -2.93 -2.50
N PRO A 144 13.24 -3.52 -3.70
CA PRO A 144 12.86 -4.91 -4.01
C PRO A 144 13.73 -5.97 -3.30
N LEU A 145 14.63 -5.57 -2.39
CA LEU A 145 15.55 -6.44 -1.65
C LEU A 145 15.28 -6.45 -0.13
N ALA A 146 14.15 -5.90 0.34
CA ALA A 146 13.81 -6.00 1.76
C ALA A 146 13.56 -7.47 2.16
N PRO A 147 14.25 -8.02 3.18
CA PRO A 147 14.08 -9.40 3.58
C PRO A 147 12.65 -9.62 4.09
N ALA A 148 11.98 -10.62 3.55
CA ALA A 148 10.71 -11.11 4.07
C ALA A 148 10.91 -11.53 5.54
N ARG A 149 10.28 -10.80 6.46
CA ARG A 149 10.12 -11.23 7.85
C ARG A 149 8.95 -12.20 7.95
#